data_AF-A0A4Q5P1T4-F1
#
_entry.id   AF-A0A4Q5P1T4-F1
#
_cell.length_a   1.000
_cell.length_b   1.000
_cell.length_c   1.000
_cell.angle_alpha   90.00
_cell.angle_beta   90.00
_cell.angle_gamma   90.00
#
_symmetry.space_group_name_H-M   'P 1'
#
loop_
_entity.id
_entity.type
_entity.pdbx_description
1 polymer ?
#
loop_
_entity_poly.entity_id
_entity_poly.type
_entity_poly.pdbx_seq_one_letter_code
_entity_poly.pdbx_strand_id
1 'polypeptide(L)'
;ATDWLDGYLARRLHQTSAFGAFLDPVADKFLVCASLLVLVHLNRTDVFVALIIIGREIAISALREWMAQIGAGKSVAVHMIGKVKTVVQMVAIPFLLYDGRLFGLIDTALWGQWLIWISAVLTVWSMIYYLKKAIPEIRAKAG
;
A
#
# COMPACT_ATOMS: atom_id res chain seq x y z
N ALA A 1 35.49 -26.97 -9.11
CA ALA A 1 34.66 -26.48 -10.23
C ALA A 1 33.20 -26.82 -9.91
N THR A 2 32.56 -25.99 -9.10
CA THR A 2 31.22 -26.24 -8.53
C THR A 2 30.26 -25.07 -8.80
N ASP A 3 30.79 -23.88 -9.14
CA ASP A 3 30.01 -22.65 -9.33
C ASP A 3 29.04 -22.67 -10.53
N TRP A 4 29.27 -23.53 -11.53
CA TRP A 4 28.43 -23.56 -12.73
C TRP A 4 27.15 -24.38 -12.54
N LEU A 5 27.16 -25.36 -11.63
CA LEU A 5 25.99 -26.19 -11.33
C LEU A 5 25.00 -25.44 -10.44
N ASP A 6 25.50 -24.71 -9.43
CA ASP A 6 24.67 -23.83 -8.58
C ASP A 6 24.08 -22.65 -9.38
N GLY A 7 24.85 -22.07 -10.31
CA GLY A 7 24.34 -21.02 -11.20
C GLY A 7 23.28 -21.48 -12.22
N TYR A 8 23.20 -22.80 -12.51
CA TYR A 8 22.15 -23.39 -13.36
C TYR A 8 20.91 -23.80 -12.56
N LEU A 9 21.09 -24.32 -11.33
CA LEU A 9 20.02 -24.63 -10.39
C LEU A 9 19.33 -23.36 -9.86
N ALA A 10 20.08 -22.30 -9.54
CA ALA A 10 19.54 -21.02 -9.10
C ALA A 10 18.71 -20.32 -10.21
N ARG A 11 19.08 -20.50 -11.48
CA ARG A 11 18.28 -20.02 -12.62
C ARG A 11 17.08 -20.92 -12.96
N ARG A 12 17.04 -22.17 -12.47
CA ARG A 12 15.85 -23.06 -12.60
C ARG A 12 14.94 -23.05 -11.38
N LEU A 13 15.38 -22.52 -10.23
CA LEU A 13 14.55 -22.24 -9.06
C LEU A 13 13.67 -20.98 -9.25
N HIS A 14 13.16 -20.79 -10.47
CA HIS A 14 11.94 -20.05 -10.80
C HIS A 14 10.69 -20.68 -10.14
N GLN A 15 10.78 -21.06 -8.86
CA GLN A 15 9.66 -21.50 -8.05
C GLN A 15 8.97 -20.31 -7.37
N THR A 16 8.76 -19.22 -8.10
CA THR A 16 7.61 -18.38 -7.77
C THR A 16 6.40 -19.10 -8.34
N SER A 17 5.80 -19.95 -7.51
CA SER A 17 4.51 -20.57 -7.84
C SER A 17 3.53 -19.47 -8.26
N ALA A 18 2.70 -19.72 -9.28
CA ALA A 18 1.64 -18.80 -9.68
C ALA A 18 0.75 -18.43 -8.47
N PHE A 19 0.63 -19.34 -7.50
CA PHE A 19 -0.03 -19.10 -6.23
C PHE A 19 0.74 -18.15 -5.29
N GLY A 20 2.08 -18.26 -5.22
CA GLY A 20 2.92 -17.35 -4.44
C GLY A 20 2.89 -15.92 -5.00
N ALA A 21 2.98 -15.78 -6.32
CA ALA A 21 2.87 -14.48 -6.99
C ALA A 21 1.49 -13.82 -6.80
N PHE A 22 0.43 -14.61 -6.63
CA PHE A 22 -0.90 -14.13 -6.26
C PHE A 22 -1.02 -13.77 -4.77
N LEU A 23 -0.37 -14.54 -3.88
CA LEU A 23 -0.41 -14.29 -2.44
C LEU A 23 0.39 -13.05 -2.03
N ASP A 24 1.51 -12.74 -2.68
CA ASP A 24 2.38 -11.62 -2.29
C ASP A 24 1.62 -10.27 -2.18
N PRO A 25 0.83 -9.84 -3.19
CA PRO A 25 0.05 -8.60 -3.09
C PRO A 25 -1.10 -8.66 -2.07
N VAL A 26 -1.60 -9.85 -1.74
CA VAL A 26 -2.66 -10.06 -0.74
C VAL A 26 -2.07 -9.94 0.67
N ALA A 27 -0.93 -10.59 0.90
CA ALA A 27 -0.22 -10.55 2.16
C ALA A 27 0.25 -9.14 2.51
N ASP A 28 0.75 -8.38 1.55
CA ASP A 28 1.18 -6.98 1.75
C ASP A 28 0.04 -6.09 2.26
N LYS A 29 -1.13 -6.14 1.60
CA LYS A 29 -2.32 -5.38 2.03
C LYS A 29 -2.83 -5.84 3.38
N PHE A 30 -2.83 -7.15 3.62
CA PHE A 30 -3.27 -7.72 4.89
C PHE A 30 -2.37 -7.28 6.04
N LEU A 31 -1.05 -7.32 5.85
CA LEU A 31 -0.06 -6.90 6.83
C LEU A 31 -0.28 -5.44 7.25
N VAL A 32 -0.49 -4.56 6.28
CA VAL A 32 -0.77 -3.14 6.53
C VAL A 32 -2.07 -2.95 7.30
N CYS A 33 -3.15 -3.64 6.89
CA CYS A 33 -4.45 -3.54 7.57
C CYS A 33 -4.38 -4.07 9.01
N ALA A 34 -3.76 -5.24 9.21
CA ALA A 34 -3.56 -5.83 10.53
C ALA A 34 -2.73 -4.91 11.42
N SER A 35 -1.66 -4.33 10.89
CA SER A 35 -0.80 -3.39 11.64
C SER A 35 -1.58 -2.16 12.09
N LEU A 36 -2.42 -1.56 11.23
CA LEU A 36 -3.27 -0.42 11.59
C LEU A 36 -4.30 -0.78 12.67
N LEU A 37 -4.91 -1.96 12.59
CA LEU A 37 -5.85 -2.44 13.61
C LEU A 37 -5.15 -2.62 14.98
N VAL A 38 -3.95 -3.17 14.98
CA VAL A 38 -3.13 -3.28 16.20
C VAL A 38 -2.80 -1.89 16.76
N LEU A 39 -2.40 -0.94 15.92
CA LEU A 39 -2.10 0.43 16.36
C LEU A 39 -3.32 1.15 16.95
N VAL A 40 -4.49 0.94 16.37
CA VAL A 40 -5.77 1.43 16.94
C VAL A 40 -6.03 0.78 18.30
N HIS A 41 -5.86 -0.55 18.42
CA HIS A 41 -6.05 -1.27 19.69
C HIS A 41 -5.10 -0.76 20.79
N LEU A 42 -3.86 -0.40 20.42
CA LEU A 42 -2.87 0.19 21.33
C LEU A 42 -3.12 1.68 21.61
N ASN A 43 -4.18 2.30 21.08
CA ASN A 43 -4.44 3.75 21.15
C ASN A 43 -3.31 4.62 20.58
N ARG A 44 -2.55 4.09 19.62
CA ARG A 44 -1.42 4.79 18.95
C ARG A 44 -1.80 5.35 17.58
N THR A 45 -3.02 5.11 17.11
CA THR A 45 -3.56 5.69 15.88
C THR A 45 -5.06 5.83 16.03
N ASP A 46 -5.61 6.87 15.41
CA ASP A 46 -7.05 7.13 15.41
C ASP A 46 -7.80 6.14 14.50
N VAL A 47 -8.98 5.68 14.95
CA VAL A 47 -9.88 4.81 14.17
C VAL A 47 -10.19 5.39 12.79
N PHE A 48 -10.43 6.69 12.69
CA PHE A 48 -10.76 7.35 11.43
C PHE A 48 -9.58 7.32 10.47
N VAL A 49 -8.35 7.50 10.96
CA VAL A 49 -7.12 7.39 10.16
C VAL A 49 -6.98 5.97 9.60
N ALA A 50 -7.15 4.95 10.45
CA ALA A 50 -7.08 3.55 10.02
C ALA A 50 -8.16 3.23 8.98
N LEU A 51 -9.42 3.66 9.21
CA LEU A 51 -10.53 3.44 8.28
C LEU A 51 -10.31 4.11 6.92
N ILE A 52 -9.78 5.33 6.89
CA ILE A 52 -9.44 6.04 5.64
C ILE A 52 -8.41 5.26 4.83
N ILE A 53 -7.35 4.79 5.50
CA ILE A 53 -6.26 4.08 4.84
C ILE A 53 -6.75 2.71 4.31
N ILE A 54 -7.39 1.91 5.17
CA ILE A 54 -7.90 0.57 4.81
C ILE A 54 -8.98 0.68 3.72
N GLY A 55 -9.96 1.57 3.91
CA GLY A 55 -11.04 1.76 2.94
C GLY A 55 -10.51 2.14 1.56
N ARG A 56 -9.48 2.99 1.50
CA ARG A 56 -8.84 3.37 0.24
C ARG A 56 -8.06 2.21 -0.40
N GLU A 57 -7.34 1.41 0.38
CA GLU A 57 -6.62 0.23 -0.12
C GLU A 57 -7.57 -0.71 -0.89
N ILE A 58 -8.76 -0.94 -0.33
CA ILE A 58 -9.82 -1.74 -0.95
C ILE A 58 -10.40 -1.03 -2.18
N ALA A 59 -10.81 0.24 -2.05
CA ALA A 59 -11.46 0.99 -3.12
C ALA A 59 -10.59 1.13 -4.38
N ILE A 60 -9.29 1.42 -4.21
CA ILE A 60 -8.36 1.56 -5.35
C ILE A 60 -7.99 0.21 -5.95
N SER A 61 -7.97 -0.86 -5.15
CA SER A 61 -7.81 -2.22 -5.67
C SER A 61 -8.99 -2.60 -6.56
N ALA A 62 -10.21 -2.39 -6.08
CA ALA A 62 -11.43 -2.66 -6.84
C ALA A 62 -11.54 -1.80 -8.11
N LEU A 63 -11.24 -0.50 -8.01
CA LEU A 63 -11.26 0.42 -9.15
C LEU A 63 -10.25 -0.01 -10.22
N ARG A 64 -9.03 -0.40 -9.81
CA ARG A 64 -7.98 -0.83 -10.75
C ARG A 64 -8.36 -2.13 -11.46
N GLU A 65 -8.90 -3.08 -10.71
CA GLU A 65 -9.37 -4.36 -11.26
C GLU A 65 -10.48 -4.14 -12.29
N TRP A 66 -11.51 -3.37 -11.93
CA TRP A 66 -12.61 -3.06 -12.84
C TRP A 66 -12.14 -2.29 -14.08
N MET A 67 -11.23 -1.31 -13.92
CA MET A 67 -10.63 -0.57 -15.04
C MET A 67 -9.80 -1.47 -15.97
N ALA A 68 -9.14 -2.51 -15.43
CA ALA A 68 -8.43 -3.50 -16.23
C ALA A 68 -9.41 -4.34 -17.07
N GLN A 69 -10.55 -4.76 -16.48
CA GLN A 69 -11.59 -5.54 -17.16
C GLN A 69 -12.21 -4.78 -18.34
N ILE A 70 -12.43 -3.47 -18.20
CA ILE A 70 -12.96 -2.64 -19.30
C ILE A 70 -11.87 -2.19 -20.30
N GLY A 71 -10.64 -2.71 -20.23
CA GLY A 71 -9.55 -2.37 -21.16
C GLY A 71 -8.97 -0.96 -20.99
N ALA A 72 -9.34 -0.24 -19.93
CA ALA A 72 -8.84 1.10 -19.61
C ALA A 72 -7.71 1.09 -18.57
N GLY A 73 -7.11 -0.08 -18.30
CA GLY A 73 -6.08 -0.26 -17.27
C GLY A 73 -4.86 0.67 -17.42
N LYS A 74 -4.53 1.09 -18.65
CA LYS A 74 -3.44 2.06 -18.93
C LYS A 74 -3.80 3.50 -18.54
N SER A 75 -5.08 3.88 -18.55
CA SER A 75 -5.53 5.23 -18.16
C SER A 75 -5.39 5.46 -16.65
N VAL A 76 -5.25 4.41 -15.84
CA VAL A 76 -5.09 4.51 -14.38
C VAL A 76 -3.62 4.44 -13.96
N ALA A 77 -2.73 5.02 -14.77
CA ALA A 77 -1.30 5.10 -14.47
C ALA A 77 -1.07 5.74 -13.09
N VAL A 78 -0.18 5.11 -12.31
CA VAL A 78 0.08 5.44 -10.90
C VAL A 78 0.62 6.86 -10.78
N HIS A 79 -0.18 7.76 -10.22
CA HIS A 79 0.26 9.11 -9.89
C HIS A 79 1.35 9.09 -8.81
N MET A 80 2.36 9.96 -8.91
CA MET A 80 3.48 10.03 -7.94
C MET A 80 3.01 10.19 -6.49
N ILE A 81 1.89 10.90 -6.26
CA ILE A 81 1.26 11.04 -4.94
C ILE A 81 0.94 9.67 -4.31
N GLY A 82 0.54 8.69 -5.13
CA GLY A 82 0.28 7.32 -4.68
C GLY A 82 1.52 6.59 -4.17
N LYS A 83 2.70 6.90 -4.74
CA LYS A 83 3.99 6.32 -4.30
C LYS A 83 4.50 7.01 -3.04
N VAL A 84 4.33 8.32 -2.93
CA VAL A 84 4.73 9.06 -1.74
C VAL A 84 3.92 8.60 -0.53
N LYS A 85 2.59 8.39 -0.66
CA LYS A 85 1.77 7.87 0.44
C LYS A 85 2.29 6.55 0.99
N THR A 86 2.72 5.63 0.11
CA THR A 86 3.18 4.30 0.52
C THR A 86 4.50 4.37 1.25
N VAL A 87 5.43 5.23 0.80
CA VAL A 87 6.70 5.46 1.52
C VAL A 87 6.43 6.04 2.91
N VAL A 88 5.59 7.08 2.99
CA VAL A 88 5.23 7.70 4.29
C VAL A 88 4.58 6.69 5.23
N GLN A 89 3.67 5.85 4.70
CA GLN A 89 2.97 4.83 5.48
C GLN A 89 3.89 3.72 5.98
N MET A 90 4.80 3.25 5.13
CA MET A 90 5.79 2.21 5.48
C MET A 90 6.79 2.69 6.54
N VAL A 91 6.96 4.01 6.72
CA VAL A 91 7.75 4.56 7.82
C VAL A 91 6.89 4.79 9.07
N ALA A 92 5.66 5.30 8.89
CA ALA A 92 4.75 5.61 9.99
C ALA A 92 4.40 4.38 10.84
N ILE A 93 4.06 3.26 10.20
CA ILE A 93 3.60 2.05 10.90
C ILE A 93 4.69 1.48 11.83
N PRO A 94 5.93 1.23 11.39
CA PRO A 94 7.00 0.78 12.28
C PRO A 94 7.32 1.78 13.41
N PHE A 95 7.27 3.09 13.14
CA PHE A 95 7.52 4.13 14.14
C PHE A 95 6.50 4.07 15.29
N LEU A 96 5.22 3.89 14.95
CA LEU A 96 4.13 3.74 15.90
C LEU A 96 4.10 2.37 16.58
N LEU A 97 4.57 1.31 15.91
CA LEU A 97 4.72 -0.01 16.54
C LEU A 97 5.85 -0.01 17.56
N TYR A 98 6.97 0.67 17.27
CA TYR A 98 8.11 0.79 18.17
C TYR A 98 7.80 1.67 19.39
N ASP A 99 7.13 2.81 19.20
CA ASP A 99 6.65 3.69 20.29
C ASP A 99 7.73 4.01 21.34
N GLY A 100 8.86 4.56 20.89
CA GLY A 100 10.01 4.82 21.74
C GLY A 100 10.94 5.90 21.18
N ARG A 101 12.13 6.00 21.75
CA ARG A 101 13.16 6.95 21.29
C ARG A 101 14.19 6.24 20.42
N LEU A 102 14.16 6.51 19.12
CA LEU A 102 15.16 6.02 18.20
C LEU A 102 16.46 6.82 18.35
N PHE A 103 17.57 6.13 18.56
CA PHE A 103 18.90 6.72 18.81
C PHE A 103 18.93 7.74 19.97
N GLY A 104 17.99 7.65 20.91
CA GLY A 104 17.87 8.57 22.05
C GLY A 104 17.40 9.99 21.70
N LEU A 105 17.18 10.31 20.43
CA LEU A 105 16.89 11.68 19.95
C LEU A 105 15.54 11.80 19.25
N ILE A 106 15.10 10.76 18.55
CA ILE A 106 13.89 10.80 17.71
C ILE A 106 12.74 10.13 18.45
N ASP A 107 11.72 10.90 18.78
CA ASP A 107 10.48 10.38 19.36
C ASP A 107 9.61 9.72 18.27
N THR A 108 9.67 8.40 18.17
CA THR A 108 8.97 7.68 17.09
C THR A 108 7.46 7.73 17.25
N ALA A 109 6.94 7.93 18.47
CA ALA A 109 5.51 8.06 18.70
C ALA A 109 5.00 9.36 18.09
N LEU A 110 5.66 10.48 18.39
CA LEU A 110 5.31 11.78 17.84
C LEU A 110 5.44 11.79 16.31
N TRP A 111 6.62 11.41 15.79
CA TRP A 111 6.88 11.39 14.36
C TRP A 111 5.97 10.42 13.62
N GLY A 112 5.73 9.24 14.20
CA GLY A 112 4.80 8.25 13.67
C GLY A 112 3.39 8.80 13.53
N GLN A 113 2.92 9.55 14.54
CA GLN A 113 1.60 10.16 14.52
C GLN A 113 1.49 11.22 13.42
N TRP A 114 2.49 12.09 13.27
CA TRP A 114 2.52 13.06 12.16
C TRP A 114 2.53 12.36 10.80
N LEU A 115 3.38 11.34 10.63
CA LEU A 115 3.50 10.62 9.37
C LEU A 115 2.21 9.87 9.00
N ILE A 116 1.52 9.25 9.96
CA ILE A 116 0.29 8.51 9.65
C ILE A 116 -0.85 9.46 9.24
N TRP A 117 -0.95 10.64 9.87
CA TRP A 117 -1.91 11.67 9.47
C TRP A 117 -1.58 12.24 8.08
N ILE A 118 -0.31 12.52 7.79
CA ILE A 118 0.13 12.93 6.45
C ILE A 118 -0.22 11.85 5.43
N SER A 119 0.04 10.57 5.74
CA SER A 119 -0.33 9.45 4.90
C SER A 119 -1.84 9.39 4.63
N ALA A 120 -2.67 9.62 5.64
CA ALA A 120 -4.13 9.66 5.48
C ALA A 120 -4.58 10.79 4.55
N VAL A 121 -4.03 12.00 4.70
CA VAL A 121 -4.33 13.13 3.81
C VAL A 121 -3.90 12.85 2.38
N LEU A 122 -2.67 12.35 2.17
CA LEU A 122 -2.18 11.95 0.84
C LEU A 122 -3.02 10.83 0.25
N THR A 123 -3.53 9.93 1.09
CA THR A 123 -4.41 8.83 0.70
C THR A 123 -5.72 9.36 0.10
N VAL A 124 -6.39 10.29 0.80
CA VAL A 124 -7.62 10.95 0.32
C VAL A 124 -7.35 11.72 -0.97
N TRP A 125 -6.27 12.52 -1.01
CA TRP A 125 -5.91 13.27 -2.21
C TRP A 125 -5.68 12.36 -3.41
N SER A 126 -4.95 11.26 -3.22
CA SER A 126 -4.72 10.28 -4.26
C SER A 126 -6.04 9.68 -4.77
N MET A 127 -6.97 9.37 -3.85
CA MET A 127 -8.26 8.78 -4.19
C MET A 127 -9.09 9.70 -5.08
N ILE A 128 -9.17 10.99 -4.74
CA ILE A 128 -9.86 12.00 -5.55
C ILE A 128 -9.26 12.08 -6.95
N TYR A 129 -7.92 12.09 -7.06
CA TYR A 129 -7.23 12.09 -8.35
C TYR A 129 -7.58 10.84 -9.19
N TYR A 130 -7.53 9.66 -8.57
CA TYR A 130 -7.86 8.40 -9.25
C TYR A 130 -9.30 8.38 -9.75
N LEU A 131 -10.27 8.80 -8.91
CA LEU A 131 -11.68 8.87 -9.27
C LEU A 131 -11.91 9.85 -10.43
N LYS A 132 -11.35 11.07 -10.37
CA LYS A 132 -11.46 12.05 -11.46
C LYS A 132 -10.96 11.51 -12.81
N LYS A 133 -9.88 10.71 -12.79
CA LYS A 133 -9.33 10.11 -14.00
C LYS A 133 -10.14 8.91 -14.49
N ALA A 134 -10.74 8.15 -13.59
CA ALA A 134 -11.58 7.00 -13.95
C ALA A 134 -12.93 7.42 -14.53
N ILE A 135 -13.63 8.40 -13.94
CA ILE A 135 -14.98 8.86 -14.33
C ILE A 135 -15.19 9.03 -15.85
N PRO A 136 -14.31 9.72 -16.62
CA PRO A 136 -14.51 9.88 -18.06
C PRO A 136 -14.43 8.56 -18.82
N GLU A 137 -13.55 7.64 -18.43
CA GLU A 137 -13.44 6.30 -19.03
C GLU A 137 -14.66 5.44 -18.71
N ILE A 138 -15.21 5.55 -17.49
CA ILE A 138 -16.46 4.89 -17.10
C ILE A 138 -17.59 5.37 -18.00
N ARG A 139 -17.74 6.69 -18.17
CA ARG A 139 -18.82 7.29 -18.96
C ARG A 139 -18.69 6.96 -20.45
N ALA A 140 -17.48 6.90 -20.99
CA ALA A 140 -17.25 6.59 -22.40
C ALA A 140 -17.57 5.14 -22.79
N LYS A 141 -17.58 4.21 -21.82
CA LYS A 141 -17.88 2.79 -22.05
C LYS A 141 -19.23 2.32 -21.49
N ALA A 142 -19.91 3.17 -20.70
CA ALA A 142 -21.24 2.89 -20.17
C ALA A 142 -22.38 3.37 -21.10
N GLY A 143 -22.05 4.10 -22.17
CA GLY A 143 -22.95 4.42 -23.29
C GLY A 143 -22.59 3.60 -24.52
#